data_AF-A0A8J9YY54-F1
#
_entry.id   AF-A0A8J9YY54-F1
#
_cell.length_a   1.000
_cell.length_b   1.000
_cell.length_c   1.000
_cell.angle_alpha   90.00
_cell.angle_beta   90.00
_cell.angle_gamma   90.00
#
_symmetry.space_group_name_H-M   'P 1'
#
loop_
_entity.id
_entity.type
_entity.pdbx_description
1 polymer ?
#
loop_
_entity_poly.entity_id
_entity_poly.type
_entity_poly.pdbx_seq_one_letter_code
_entity_poly.pdbx_strand_id
1 'polypeptide(L)'
;MLQDKPVMADKPMSENHRELLKKKYVPLTRDLHANHVIPYLYQEGVLTEEMKERLDAIPDEMRHKKSRLLLDLLPTRGDKAFEVFKTALDAFGFPFLAKLLDEPPPPELPKDAESAESVVTSEDVPDGPLKWLRLKLQPCKDSPSAKKMITGYEAMESGAKILIACEYKETDGVVKIVEGLMIQERLSPQSYNRLLYDTSHLNLNQERLSKLLTGQQDESPAYSSCLLLQAAPLFVDENRAARMRKIVEVVLKRGEEDPLHKYLHHVYCMLGGTILEMNYDDPSPALPACTSALTYKQDYALAVHLAAECSMVLSPQDAIQQFYRYLQLAPPRDKRVHWAHYFLAILYSRQSEPEKAEDHYKQAMEEEKKLLPTFSVGWAREKAQEVLPEVSNP
;
A
#
# COMPACT_ATOMS: atom_id res chain seq x y z
N MET A 1 -22.32 25.17 -30.24
CA MET A 1 -21.23 25.05 -31.23
C MET A 1 -19.93 24.85 -30.48
N LEU A 2 -19.50 23.60 -30.31
CA LEU A 2 -18.18 23.27 -29.77
C LEU A 2 -17.18 23.55 -30.91
N GLN A 3 -16.37 24.58 -30.77
CA GLN A 3 -15.23 24.80 -31.65
C GLN A 3 -14.19 23.74 -31.32
N ASP A 4 -13.91 22.82 -32.25
CA ASP A 4 -12.78 21.90 -32.15
C ASP A 4 -11.49 22.71 -32.11
N LYS A 5 -10.86 22.76 -30.94
CA LYS A 5 -9.50 23.27 -30.79
C LYS A 5 -8.56 22.36 -31.59
N PRO A 6 -7.59 22.91 -32.33
CA PRO A 6 -6.65 22.10 -33.08
C PRO A 6 -5.87 21.19 -32.13
N VAL A 7 -5.92 19.87 -32.40
CA VAL A 7 -5.21 18.83 -31.65
C VAL A 7 -3.72 19.12 -31.65
N MET A 8 -3.06 19.02 -30.48
CA MET A 8 -1.63 19.27 -30.38
C MET A 8 -0.83 18.26 -31.22
N ALA A 9 0.21 18.71 -31.91
CA ALA A 9 1.10 17.81 -32.66
C ALA A 9 1.85 16.86 -31.72
N ASP A 10 2.12 15.62 -32.15
CA ASP A 10 2.93 14.64 -31.43
C ASP A 10 4.39 15.11 -31.35
N LYS A 11 4.64 16.00 -30.38
CA LYS A 11 5.97 16.49 -30.03
C LYS A 11 6.27 16.00 -28.61
N PRO A 12 7.44 15.38 -28.36
CA PRO A 12 7.80 14.98 -27.01
C PRO A 12 7.86 16.20 -26.09
N MET A 13 7.39 16.02 -24.86
CA MET A 13 7.52 16.96 -23.75
C MET A 13 9.01 17.19 -23.41
N SER A 14 9.36 18.34 -22.85
CA SER A 14 10.74 18.62 -22.40
C SER A 14 11.22 17.60 -21.37
N GLU A 15 12.54 17.44 -21.26
CA GLU A 15 13.14 16.47 -20.32
C GLU A 15 12.79 16.82 -18.86
N ASN A 16 12.81 18.11 -18.50
CA ASN A 16 12.49 18.57 -17.14
C ASN A 16 11.08 18.14 -16.70
N HIS A 17 10.07 18.34 -17.55
CA HIS A 17 8.70 17.95 -17.24
C HIS A 17 8.52 16.42 -17.21
N ARG A 18 9.22 15.69 -18.10
CA ARG A 18 9.21 14.22 -18.09
C ARG A 18 9.84 13.65 -16.82
N GLU A 19 10.95 14.22 -16.35
CA GLU A 19 11.59 13.84 -15.10
C GLU A 19 10.70 14.15 -13.89
N LEU A 20 10.00 15.29 -13.88
CA LEU A 20 9.01 15.63 -12.85
C LEU A 20 7.87 14.61 -12.79
N LEU A 21 7.26 14.29 -13.93
CA LEU A 21 6.22 13.25 -14.01
C LEU A 21 6.75 11.89 -13.55
N LYS A 22 7.98 11.52 -13.92
CA LYS A 22 8.63 10.26 -13.52
C LYS A 22 8.91 10.20 -12.02
N LYS A 23 9.43 11.28 -11.43
CA LYS A 23 9.76 11.38 -10.00
C LYS A 23 8.51 11.35 -9.13
N LYS A 24 7.42 11.95 -9.61
CA LYS A 24 6.12 11.99 -8.92
C LYS A 24 5.14 10.94 -9.47
N TYR A 25 5.60 9.98 -10.28
CA TYR A 25 4.74 9.01 -10.98
C TYR A 25 3.91 8.14 -10.03
N VAL A 26 4.53 7.73 -8.92
CA VAL A 26 3.89 6.89 -7.89
C VAL A 26 2.72 7.61 -7.20
N PRO A 27 2.90 8.81 -6.61
CA PRO A 27 1.77 9.54 -6.02
C PRO A 27 0.73 9.94 -7.07
N LEU A 28 1.15 10.41 -8.25
CA LEU A 28 0.22 10.73 -9.34
C LEU A 28 -0.66 9.52 -9.73
N THR A 29 -0.07 8.33 -9.88
CA THR A 29 -0.83 7.12 -10.23
C THR A 29 -1.80 6.66 -9.13
N ARG A 30 -1.42 6.88 -7.86
CA ARG A 30 -2.20 6.45 -6.71
C ARG A 30 -3.42 7.33 -6.51
N ASP A 31 -3.24 8.65 -6.64
CA ASP A 31 -4.21 9.65 -6.17
C ASP A 31 -4.98 10.32 -7.34
N LEU A 32 -4.54 10.14 -8.59
CA LEU A 32 -5.24 10.65 -9.77
C LEU A 32 -6.46 9.78 -10.10
N HIS A 33 -7.64 10.40 -10.19
CA HIS A 33 -8.79 9.79 -10.85
C HIS A 33 -8.88 10.30 -12.30
N ALA A 34 -8.33 9.54 -13.24
CA ALA A 34 -8.22 9.94 -14.64
C ALA A 34 -9.55 10.38 -15.28
N ASN A 35 -10.68 9.78 -14.89
CA ASN A 35 -12.01 10.12 -15.42
C ASN A 35 -12.39 11.60 -15.26
N HIS A 36 -11.89 12.27 -14.23
CA HIS A 36 -12.22 13.68 -13.99
C HIS A 36 -11.42 14.63 -14.89
N VAL A 37 -10.21 14.21 -15.31
CA VAL A 37 -9.31 15.06 -16.10
C VAL A 37 -9.34 14.72 -17.60
N ILE A 38 -9.66 13.48 -17.99
CA ILE A 38 -9.71 13.03 -19.39
C ILE A 38 -10.61 13.92 -20.27
N PRO A 39 -11.86 14.26 -19.87
CA PRO A 39 -12.74 15.09 -20.70
C PRO A 39 -12.14 16.46 -20.99
N TYR A 40 -11.49 17.08 -20.00
CA TYR A 40 -10.85 18.38 -20.13
C TYR A 40 -9.58 18.31 -20.98
N LEU A 41 -8.74 17.29 -20.78
CA LEU A 41 -7.54 17.07 -21.59
C LEU A 41 -7.89 16.82 -23.07
N TYR A 42 -8.98 16.11 -23.34
CA TYR A 42 -9.50 15.93 -24.69
C TYR A 42 -9.99 17.26 -25.28
N GLN A 43 -10.81 18.02 -24.54
CA GLN A 43 -11.33 19.32 -24.97
C GLN A 43 -10.21 20.33 -25.28
N GLU A 44 -9.12 20.31 -24.52
CA GLU A 44 -7.96 21.17 -24.73
C GLU A 44 -7.00 20.66 -25.82
N GLY A 45 -7.34 19.56 -26.51
CA GLY A 45 -6.56 18.98 -27.61
C GLY A 45 -5.29 18.26 -27.16
N VAL A 46 -5.16 17.95 -25.85
CA VAL A 46 -4.07 17.14 -25.31
C VAL A 46 -4.25 15.68 -25.73
N LEU A 47 -5.43 15.11 -25.54
CA LEU A 47 -5.74 13.74 -25.96
C LEU A 47 -6.34 13.74 -27.36
N THR A 48 -5.96 12.77 -28.19
CA THR A 48 -6.66 12.47 -29.45
C THR A 48 -7.90 11.63 -29.16
N GLU A 49 -8.83 11.54 -30.11
CA GLU A 49 -10.02 10.69 -29.94
C GLU A 49 -9.62 9.22 -29.74
N GLU A 50 -8.61 8.72 -30.47
CA GLU A 50 -8.08 7.36 -30.27
C GLU A 50 -7.50 7.15 -28.86
N MET A 51 -6.76 8.13 -28.33
CA MET A 51 -6.21 8.05 -26.96
C MET A 51 -7.33 8.05 -25.91
N LYS A 52 -8.35 8.87 -26.13
CA LYS A 52 -9.53 8.94 -25.26
C LYS A 52 -10.31 7.63 -25.30
N GLU A 53 -10.60 7.08 -26.47
CA GLU A 53 -11.26 5.77 -26.62
C GLU A 53 -10.47 4.65 -25.93
N ARG A 54 -9.13 4.64 -26.07
CA ARG A 54 -8.26 3.67 -25.37
C ARG A 54 -8.29 3.82 -23.86
N LEU A 55 -8.42 5.04 -23.36
CA LEU A 55 -8.56 5.31 -21.93
C LEU A 55 -9.96 4.89 -21.45
N ASP A 56 -11.02 5.29 -22.15
CA ASP A 56 -12.42 4.99 -21.82
C ASP A 56 -12.75 3.49 -21.89
N ALA A 57 -12.04 2.73 -22.74
CA ALA A 57 -12.12 1.27 -22.80
C ALA A 57 -11.60 0.56 -21.54
N ILE A 58 -10.91 1.27 -20.63
CA ILE A 58 -10.52 0.74 -19.33
C ILE A 58 -11.70 0.91 -18.36
N PRO A 59 -12.24 -0.19 -17.80
CA PRO A 59 -13.27 -0.15 -16.76
C PRO A 59 -12.90 0.75 -15.58
N ASP A 60 -13.88 1.39 -14.95
CA ASP A 60 -13.66 2.37 -13.89
C ASP A 60 -13.08 1.75 -12.61
N GLU A 61 -13.31 0.45 -12.39
CA GLU A 61 -12.72 -0.34 -11.31
C GLU A 61 -11.19 -0.46 -11.48
N MET A 62 -10.67 -0.30 -12.71
CA MET A 62 -9.24 -0.27 -13.04
C MET A 62 -8.67 1.16 -13.06
N ARG A 63 -9.16 2.05 -12.18
CA ARG A 63 -8.74 3.46 -12.09
C ARG A 63 -7.22 3.67 -12.16
N HIS A 64 -6.43 2.87 -11.45
CA HIS A 64 -4.97 3.00 -11.42
C HIS A 64 -4.32 2.67 -12.76
N LYS A 65 -4.88 1.73 -13.53
CA LYS A 65 -4.41 1.40 -14.88
C LYS A 65 -4.74 2.53 -15.86
N LYS A 66 -5.92 3.13 -15.73
CA LYS A 66 -6.35 4.30 -16.50
C LYS A 66 -5.44 5.50 -16.21
N SER A 67 -5.14 5.76 -14.93
CA SER A 67 -4.22 6.82 -14.51
C SER A 67 -2.78 6.59 -14.98
N ARG A 68 -2.26 5.35 -14.92
CA ARG A 68 -0.94 5.02 -15.51
C ARG A 68 -0.91 5.28 -17.01
N LEU A 69 -1.89 4.75 -17.74
CA LEU A 69 -1.95 4.93 -19.19
C LEU A 69 -2.01 6.41 -19.55
N LEU A 70 -2.78 7.21 -18.81
CA LEU A 70 -2.82 8.65 -19.01
C LEU A 70 -1.45 9.30 -18.77
N LEU A 71 -0.77 8.95 -17.67
CA LEU A 71 0.57 9.46 -17.34
C LEU A 71 1.65 9.00 -18.33
N ASP A 72 1.47 7.85 -18.98
CA ASP A 72 2.37 7.34 -20.02
C ASP A 72 2.15 8.04 -21.36
N LEU A 73 0.92 8.52 -21.62
CA LEU A 73 0.56 9.26 -22.83
C LEU A 73 0.99 10.73 -22.76
N LEU A 74 0.89 11.39 -21.60
CA LEU A 74 1.21 12.81 -21.46
C LEU A 74 2.60 13.22 -22.00
N PRO A 75 3.69 12.48 -21.75
CA PRO A 75 5.03 12.79 -22.26
C PRO A 75 5.14 12.93 -23.78
N THR A 76 4.20 12.39 -24.58
CA THR A 76 4.24 12.46 -26.04
C THR A 76 3.56 13.69 -26.62
N ARG A 77 2.95 14.55 -25.78
CA ARG A 77 2.00 15.61 -26.18
C ARG A 77 2.52 17.05 -25.96
N GLY A 78 3.82 17.18 -25.76
CA GLY A 78 4.54 18.45 -25.67
C GLY A 78 4.39 19.16 -24.32
N ASP A 79 5.15 20.23 -24.10
CA ASP A 79 5.17 20.95 -22.81
C ASP A 79 3.83 21.58 -22.45
N LYS A 80 3.05 22.00 -23.45
CA LYS A 80 1.71 22.55 -23.23
C LYS A 80 0.77 21.49 -22.60
N ALA A 81 0.97 20.20 -22.88
CA ALA A 81 0.19 19.14 -22.23
C ALA A 81 0.48 19.06 -20.73
N PHE A 82 1.70 19.35 -20.29
CA PHE A 82 2.03 19.38 -18.86
C PHE A 82 1.29 20.49 -18.13
N GLU A 83 1.27 21.71 -18.68
CA GLU A 83 0.57 22.85 -18.08
C GLU A 83 -0.96 22.70 -18.10
N VAL A 84 -1.50 22.16 -19.20
CA VAL A 84 -2.93 21.86 -19.30
C VAL A 84 -3.31 20.75 -18.33
N PHE A 85 -2.46 19.74 -18.15
CA PHE A 85 -2.66 18.70 -17.14
C PHE A 85 -2.64 19.26 -15.72
N LYS A 86 -1.71 20.15 -15.38
CA LYS A 86 -1.71 20.85 -14.08
C LYS A 86 -2.98 21.66 -13.86
N THR A 87 -3.42 22.39 -14.88
CA THR A 87 -4.69 23.14 -14.85
C THR A 87 -5.87 22.20 -14.62
N ALA A 88 -5.87 21.03 -15.28
CA ALA A 88 -6.90 20.02 -15.09
C ALA A 88 -6.90 19.45 -13.66
N LEU A 89 -5.71 19.20 -13.09
CA LEU A 89 -5.59 18.74 -11.72
C LEU A 89 -6.17 19.79 -10.74
N ASP A 90 -5.84 21.06 -10.91
CA ASP A 90 -6.34 22.14 -10.04
C ASP A 90 -7.87 22.33 -10.17
N ALA A 91 -8.38 22.37 -11.41
CA ALA A 91 -9.79 22.62 -11.69
C ALA A 91 -10.73 21.47 -11.31
N PHE A 92 -10.26 20.21 -11.32
CA PHE A 92 -11.10 19.02 -11.15
C PHE A 92 -10.81 18.25 -9.84
N GLY A 93 -10.35 18.95 -8.80
CA GLY A 93 -10.32 18.43 -7.42
C GLY A 93 -9.01 17.78 -6.99
N PHE A 94 -7.92 17.99 -7.72
CA PHE A 94 -6.56 17.52 -7.39
C PHE A 94 -5.54 18.67 -7.22
N PRO A 95 -5.84 19.78 -6.51
CA PRO A 95 -4.92 20.91 -6.36
C PRO A 95 -3.61 20.51 -5.66
N PHE A 96 -3.62 19.44 -4.85
CA PHE A 96 -2.43 18.89 -4.22
C PHE A 96 -1.49 18.19 -5.22
N LEU A 97 -2.03 17.52 -6.26
CA LEU A 97 -1.23 16.94 -7.34
C LEU A 97 -0.68 18.03 -8.25
N ALA A 98 -1.43 19.10 -8.48
CA ALA A 98 -0.92 20.29 -9.19
C ALA A 98 0.26 20.91 -8.43
N LYS A 99 0.11 21.16 -7.12
CA LYS A 99 1.19 21.65 -6.25
C LYS A 99 2.39 20.70 -6.17
N LEU A 100 2.14 19.39 -6.18
CA LEU A 100 3.21 18.37 -6.21
C LEU A 100 4.08 18.47 -7.47
N LEU A 101 3.50 18.96 -8.57
CA LEU A 101 4.18 19.22 -9.83
C LEU A 101 4.82 20.62 -9.90
N ASP A 102 4.51 21.52 -8.95
CA ASP A 102 5.13 22.84 -8.79
C ASP A 102 6.35 22.83 -7.87
N GLU A 103 6.50 21.81 -7.01
CA GLU A 103 7.68 21.69 -6.15
C GLU A 103 8.96 21.55 -7.00
N PRO A 104 9.88 22.52 -6.93
CA PRO A 104 11.18 22.36 -7.56
C PRO A 104 11.85 21.11 -6.95
N PRO A 105 12.63 20.35 -7.73
CA PRO A 105 13.37 19.23 -7.19
C PRO A 105 14.17 19.74 -5.98
N PRO A 106 14.09 19.08 -4.81
CA PRO A 106 14.96 19.43 -3.69
C PRO A 106 16.39 19.48 -4.20
N PRO A 107 17.18 20.52 -3.87
CA PRO A 107 18.58 20.56 -4.26
C PRO A 107 19.22 19.24 -3.86
N GLU A 108 19.94 18.62 -4.80
CA GLU A 108 20.67 17.40 -4.54
C GLU A 108 21.47 17.59 -3.25
N LEU A 109 21.19 16.76 -2.25
CA LEU A 109 21.84 16.87 -0.95
C LEU A 109 23.36 16.76 -1.16
N PRO A 110 24.17 17.65 -0.55
CA PRO A 110 25.61 17.54 -0.59
C PRO A 110 26.04 16.16 -0.10
N LYS A 111 27.00 15.56 -0.79
CA LYS A 111 27.53 14.23 -0.47
C LYS A 111 28.23 14.13 0.89
N ASP A 112 28.40 15.23 1.62
CA ASP A 112 29.09 15.24 2.89
C ASP A 112 28.29 16.07 3.91
N ALA A 113 27.58 15.36 4.80
CA ALA A 113 27.08 15.92 6.05
C ALA A 113 26.87 14.78 7.08
N GLU A 114 27.98 14.26 7.61
CA GLU A 114 28.10 14.04 9.05
C GLU A 114 27.83 15.39 9.76
N SER A 115 27.16 15.55 10.89
CA SER A 115 26.59 14.65 11.89
C SER A 115 25.60 15.46 12.74
N ALA A 116 24.67 14.78 13.41
CA ALA A 116 24.28 15.09 14.79
C ALA A 116 23.59 13.87 15.41
N GLU A 117 24.41 13.07 16.07
CA GLU A 117 24.12 12.22 17.23
C GLU A 117 22.85 11.34 17.23
N SER A 118 23.00 10.12 16.70
CA SER A 118 23.02 8.96 17.59
C SER A 118 24.08 7.99 17.07
N VAL A 119 25.04 7.64 17.92
CA VAL A 119 26.07 6.64 17.61
C VAL A 119 25.38 5.28 17.52
N VAL A 120 24.94 4.90 16.33
CA VAL A 120 24.62 3.50 15.99
C VAL A 120 25.61 3.10 14.91
N THR A 121 26.61 2.32 15.31
CA THR A 121 27.64 1.81 14.43
C THR A 121 27.01 0.88 13.39
N SER A 122 27.13 1.25 12.12
CA SER A 122 26.73 0.47 10.92
C SER A 122 27.28 -0.97 10.93
N GLU A 123 28.30 -1.23 11.75
CA GLU A 123 29.00 -2.50 11.93
C GLU A 123 28.16 -3.59 12.61
N ASP A 124 27.14 -3.23 13.41
CA ASP A 124 26.31 -4.22 14.13
C ASP A 124 25.16 -4.81 13.28
N VAL A 125 24.90 -4.26 12.09
CA VAL A 125 23.81 -4.74 11.21
C VAL A 125 24.38 -5.73 10.20
N PRO A 126 23.96 -7.02 10.26
CA PRO A 126 24.47 -8.05 9.36
C PRO A 126 24.30 -7.65 7.89
N ASP A 127 25.29 -7.99 7.06
CA ASP A 127 25.22 -7.69 5.64
C ASP A 127 24.12 -8.49 4.94
N GLY A 128 23.53 -7.91 3.89
CA GLY A 128 22.41 -8.52 3.18
C GLY A 128 21.61 -7.56 2.29
N PRO A 129 20.76 -8.10 1.39
CA PRO A 129 20.03 -7.30 0.40
C PRO A 129 19.06 -6.28 1.01
N LEU A 130 18.60 -6.49 2.25
CA LEU A 130 17.71 -5.62 2.99
C LEU A 130 18.42 -4.88 4.14
N LYS A 131 19.78 -4.89 4.17
CA LYS A 131 20.58 -4.19 5.18
C LYS A 131 20.16 -2.73 5.33
N TRP A 132 19.96 -2.02 4.23
CA TRP A 132 19.61 -0.60 4.26
C TRP A 132 18.24 -0.34 4.92
N LEU A 133 17.27 -1.26 4.78
CA LEU A 133 15.98 -1.18 5.46
C LEU A 133 16.16 -1.40 6.97
N ARG A 134 17.00 -2.36 7.37
CA ARG A 134 17.33 -2.62 8.78
C ARG A 134 18.10 -1.46 9.39
N LEU A 135 19.01 -0.81 8.65
CA LEU A 135 19.71 0.40 9.08
C LEU A 135 18.74 1.56 9.37
N LYS A 136 17.74 1.77 8.50
CA LYS A 136 16.69 2.78 8.73
C LYS A 136 15.87 2.54 10.00
N LEU A 137 15.81 1.30 10.48
CA LEU A 137 15.08 0.93 11.70
C LEU A 137 15.94 0.98 12.96
N GLN A 138 17.26 1.14 12.85
CA GLN A 138 18.17 1.19 13.99
C GLN A 138 17.83 2.26 15.03
N PRO A 139 17.44 3.50 14.66
CA PRO A 139 17.08 4.53 15.64
C PRO A 139 15.91 4.14 16.55
N CYS A 140 15.14 3.13 16.17
CA CYS A 140 13.98 2.64 16.92
C CYS A 140 14.02 1.14 17.18
N LYS A 141 15.18 0.50 17.12
CA LYS A 141 15.35 -0.96 17.21
C LYS A 141 14.73 -1.59 18.46
N ASP A 142 14.57 -0.82 19.53
CA ASP A 142 13.99 -1.32 20.78
C ASP A 142 12.46 -1.39 20.76
N SER A 143 11.81 -0.68 19.83
CA SER A 143 10.36 -0.74 19.62
C SER A 143 9.94 -2.15 19.19
N PRO A 144 8.84 -2.71 19.75
CA PRO A 144 8.27 -3.98 19.29
C PRO A 144 8.00 -4.01 17.78
N SER A 145 7.53 -2.88 17.22
CA SER A 145 7.23 -2.74 15.80
C SER A 145 8.49 -2.79 14.93
N ALA A 146 9.57 -2.14 15.36
CA ALA A 146 10.85 -2.20 14.64
C ALA A 146 11.47 -3.60 14.72
N LYS A 147 11.41 -4.27 15.89
CA LYS A 147 11.87 -5.66 16.06
C LYS A 147 11.16 -6.61 15.11
N LYS A 148 9.82 -6.55 15.05
CA LYS A 148 9.02 -7.32 14.08
C LYS A 148 9.50 -7.09 12.64
N MET A 149 9.71 -5.83 12.25
CA MET A 149 10.16 -5.51 10.90
C MET A 149 11.55 -6.07 10.61
N ILE A 150 12.52 -5.88 11.51
CA ILE A 150 13.89 -6.42 11.39
C ILE A 150 13.87 -7.94 11.28
N THR A 151 13.19 -8.64 12.20
CA THR A 151 13.08 -10.11 12.19
C THR A 151 12.45 -10.61 10.89
N GLY A 152 11.43 -9.92 10.39
CA GLY A 152 10.82 -10.26 9.10
C GLY A 152 11.78 -10.10 7.92
N TYR A 153 12.61 -9.05 7.91
CA TYR A 153 13.64 -8.87 6.88
C TYR A 153 14.69 -9.98 6.93
N GLU A 154 15.17 -10.33 8.12
CA GLU A 154 16.16 -11.40 8.30
C GLU A 154 15.63 -12.76 7.83
N ALA A 155 14.37 -13.08 8.15
CA ALA A 155 13.73 -14.31 7.68
C ALA A 155 13.64 -14.35 6.15
N MET A 156 13.28 -13.24 5.51
CA MET A 156 13.23 -13.13 4.05
C MET A 156 14.59 -13.23 3.38
N GLU A 157 15.62 -12.56 3.92
CA GLU A 157 17.00 -12.66 3.43
C GLU A 157 17.52 -14.09 3.55
N SER A 158 17.24 -14.76 4.68
CA SER A 158 17.58 -16.17 4.87
C SER A 158 16.87 -17.06 3.86
N GLY A 159 15.58 -16.83 3.60
CA GLY A 159 14.82 -17.60 2.60
C GLY A 159 15.32 -17.37 1.18
N ALA A 160 15.66 -16.13 0.82
CA ALA A 160 16.27 -15.80 -0.46
C ALA A 160 17.62 -16.51 -0.65
N LYS A 161 18.46 -16.53 0.39
CA LYS A 161 19.75 -17.24 0.37
C LYS A 161 19.56 -18.74 0.11
N ILE A 162 18.57 -19.37 0.75
CA ILE A 162 18.24 -20.79 0.53
C ILE A 162 17.82 -21.02 -0.92
N LEU A 163 16.89 -20.21 -1.45
CA LEU A 163 16.42 -20.35 -2.84
C LEU A 163 17.54 -20.20 -3.85
N ILE A 164 18.45 -19.25 -3.65
CA ILE A 164 19.58 -19.03 -4.55
C ILE A 164 20.56 -20.20 -4.45
N ALA A 165 20.88 -20.67 -3.24
CA ALA A 165 21.81 -21.77 -3.02
C ALA A 165 21.31 -23.11 -3.59
N CYS A 166 20.00 -23.38 -3.51
CA CYS A 166 19.40 -24.59 -4.07
C CYS A 166 19.00 -24.43 -5.55
N GLU A 167 19.33 -23.31 -6.19
CA GLU A 167 18.93 -22.99 -7.57
C GLU A 167 17.41 -23.10 -7.81
N TYR A 168 16.59 -22.71 -6.83
CA TYR A 168 15.13 -22.78 -6.86
C TYR A 168 14.57 -24.20 -7.02
N LYS A 169 15.25 -25.22 -6.46
CA LYS A 169 14.78 -26.62 -6.47
C LYS A 169 13.97 -27.01 -5.24
N GLU A 170 14.18 -26.31 -4.12
CA GLU A 170 13.58 -26.61 -2.83
C GLU A 170 12.67 -25.48 -2.34
N THR A 171 11.66 -25.81 -1.54
CA THR A 171 10.63 -24.86 -1.07
C THR A 171 10.91 -24.29 0.32
N ASP A 172 11.93 -24.76 1.04
CA ASP A 172 12.27 -24.27 2.38
C ASP A 172 12.51 -22.75 2.40
N GLY A 173 13.14 -22.23 1.35
CA GLY A 173 13.34 -20.80 1.18
C GLY A 173 12.03 -20.02 0.96
N VAL A 174 11.03 -20.63 0.31
CA VAL A 174 9.68 -20.04 0.17
C VAL A 174 9.01 -19.91 1.52
N VAL A 175 9.04 -20.97 2.34
CA VAL A 175 8.45 -20.96 3.69
C VAL A 175 9.06 -19.85 4.54
N LYS A 176 10.39 -19.67 4.48
CA LYS A 176 11.10 -18.61 5.21
C LYS A 176 10.76 -17.20 4.72
N ILE A 177 10.62 -16.99 3.43
CA ILE A 177 10.16 -15.71 2.88
C ILE A 177 8.75 -15.40 3.38
N VAL A 178 7.82 -16.36 3.28
CA VAL A 178 6.45 -16.16 3.74
C VAL A 178 6.40 -15.90 5.23
N GLU A 179 7.18 -16.63 6.03
CA GLU A 179 7.31 -16.37 7.47
C GLU A 179 7.68 -14.91 7.75
N GLY A 180 8.67 -14.37 7.04
CA GLY A 180 9.03 -12.97 7.18
C GLY A 180 7.92 -11.98 6.78
N LEU A 181 7.14 -12.31 5.75
CA LEU A 181 5.97 -11.51 5.35
C LEU A 181 4.86 -11.53 6.41
N MET A 182 4.60 -12.69 7.02
CA MET A 182 3.61 -12.85 8.10
C MET A 182 4.03 -12.06 9.35
N ILE A 183 5.32 -12.10 9.72
CA ILE A 183 5.86 -11.36 10.88
C ILE A 183 5.69 -9.83 10.72
N GLN A 184 5.86 -9.31 9.50
CA GLN A 184 5.67 -7.88 9.20
C GLN A 184 4.20 -7.46 9.05
N GLU A 185 3.30 -8.43 9.08
CA GLU A 185 1.86 -8.26 8.96
C GLU A 185 1.47 -7.40 7.74
N ARG A 186 2.13 -7.63 6.59
CA ARG A 186 1.93 -6.84 5.36
C ARG A 186 0.61 -7.24 4.69
N LEU A 187 -0.15 -6.26 4.21
CA LEU A 187 -1.42 -6.50 3.51
C LEU A 187 -1.41 -6.06 2.03
N SER A 188 -0.55 -5.09 1.67
CA SER A 188 -0.60 -4.41 0.36
C SER A 188 0.11 -5.21 -0.75
N PRO A 189 -0.60 -5.56 -1.86
CA PRO A 189 -0.03 -6.23 -3.02
C PRO A 189 1.20 -5.53 -3.63
N GLN A 190 1.15 -4.20 -3.68
CA GLN A 190 2.17 -3.35 -4.32
C GLN A 190 3.54 -3.48 -3.65
N SER A 191 3.56 -3.83 -2.36
CA SER A 191 4.78 -3.96 -1.58
C SER A 191 5.51 -5.28 -1.83
N TYR A 192 4.84 -6.33 -2.32
CA TYR A 192 5.43 -7.66 -2.47
C TYR A 192 6.34 -7.74 -3.69
N ASN A 193 5.90 -7.28 -4.86
CA ASN A 193 6.71 -7.36 -6.09
C ASN A 193 8.02 -6.60 -5.96
N ARG A 194 7.98 -5.39 -5.39
CA ARG A 194 9.19 -4.60 -5.12
C ARG A 194 10.12 -5.33 -4.16
N LEU A 195 9.59 -5.91 -3.08
CA LEU A 195 10.42 -6.60 -2.09
C LEU A 195 11.08 -7.87 -2.65
N LEU A 196 10.36 -8.63 -3.48
CA LEU A 196 10.83 -9.92 -4.01
C LEU A 196 11.81 -9.77 -5.18
N TYR A 197 11.54 -8.83 -6.09
CA TYR A 197 12.19 -8.83 -7.42
C TYR A 197 13.04 -7.60 -7.72
N ASP A 198 12.93 -6.53 -6.93
CA ASP A 198 13.72 -5.31 -7.16
C ASP A 198 15.19 -5.55 -6.82
N THR A 199 16.09 -4.95 -7.62
CA THR A 199 17.54 -5.08 -7.47
C THR A 199 18.08 -4.46 -6.18
N SER A 200 17.35 -3.51 -5.58
CA SER A 200 17.64 -2.92 -4.27
C SER A 200 17.03 -3.69 -3.09
N HIS A 201 16.37 -4.82 -3.36
CA HIS A 201 15.78 -5.73 -2.36
C HIS A 201 16.27 -7.16 -2.59
N LEU A 202 15.41 -8.18 -2.46
CA LEU A 202 15.83 -9.59 -2.51
C LEU A 202 16.33 -10.03 -3.89
N ASN A 203 15.99 -9.31 -4.96
CA ASN A 203 16.45 -9.58 -6.33
C ASN A 203 16.29 -11.05 -6.75
N LEU A 204 15.15 -11.66 -6.41
CA LEU A 204 14.86 -13.05 -6.77
C LEU A 204 14.58 -13.16 -8.27
N ASN A 205 15.00 -14.27 -8.88
CA ASN A 205 14.65 -14.55 -10.26
C ASN A 205 13.16 -14.91 -10.36
N GLN A 206 12.37 -14.02 -10.97
CA GLN A 206 10.91 -14.15 -11.08
C GLN A 206 10.48 -15.40 -11.84
N GLU A 207 11.15 -15.74 -12.94
CA GLU A 207 10.79 -16.91 -13.76
C GLU A 207 11.04 -18.23 -13.01
N ARG A 208 12.22 -18.36 -12.40
CA ARG A 208 12.59 -19.55 -11.62
C ARG A 208 11.71 -19.71 -10.39
N LEU A 209 11.43 -18.62 -9.67
CA LEU A 209 10.52 -18.65 -8.54
C LEU A 209 9.11 -19.03 -8.98
N SER A 210 8.57 -18.42 -10.04
CA SER A 210 7.25 -18.76 -10.57
C SER A 210 7.14 -20.24 -10.91
N LYS A 211 8.14 -20.80 -11.61
CA LYS A 211 8.18 -22.23 -11.95
C LYS A 211 8.19 -23.13 -10.70
N LEU A 212 8.98 -22.79 -9.69
CA LEU A 212 9.02 -23.52 -8.42
C LEU A 212 7.65 -23.50 -7.73
N LEU A 213 7.01 -22.32 -7.65
CA LEU A 213 5.72 -22.13 -6.99
C LEU A 213 4.60 -22.90 -7.70
N THR A 214 4.57 -22.90 -9.04
CA THR A 214 3.52 -23.59 -9.82
C THR A 214 3.71 -25.10 -9.87
N GLY A 215 4.93 -25.59 -9.64
CA GLY A 215 5.25 -27.02 -9.69
C GLY A 215 4.90 -27.80 -8.41
N GLN A 216 4.42 -27.14 -7.35
CA GLN A 216 4.12 -27.80 -6.07
C GLN A 216 2.76 -28.49 -6.09
N GLN A 217 2.72 -29.70 -5.52
CA GLN A 217 1.51 -30.48 -5.34
C GLN A 217 0.82 -30.18 -4.00
N ASP A 218 -0.47 -30.48 -3.93
CA ASP A 218 -1.33 -30.32 -2.76
C ASP A 218 -0.88 -31.14 -1.55
N GLU A 219 0.03 -32.12 -1.66
CA GLU A 219 0.63 -32.82 -0.51
C GLU A 219 1.90 -32.15 0.05
N SER A 220 2.53 -31.21 -0.68
CA SER A 220 3.79 -30.59 -0.27
C SER A 220 3.62 -29.77 1.02
N PRO A 221 4.45 -29.93 2.07
CA PRO A 221 4.33 -29.14 3.31
C PRO A 221 4.37 -27.62 3.08
N ALA A 222 5.10 -27.17 2.06
CA ALA A 222 5.21 -25.76 1.69
C ALA A 222 4.08 -25.23 0.78
N TYR A 223 3.10 -26.07 0.43
CA TYR A 223 2.09 -25.75 -0.58
C TYR A 223 1.30 -24.48 -0.24
N SER A 224 0.84 -24.33 1.01
CA SER A 224 0.12 -23.13 1.48
C SER A 224 0.97 -21.86 1.34
N SER A 225 2.28 -21.95 1.66
CA SER A 225 3.24 -20.86 1.50
C SER A 225 3.45 -20.51 0.02
N CYS A 226 3.49 -21.52 -0.85
CA CYS A 226 3.62 -21.30 -2.29
C CYS A 226 2.37 -20.62 -2.86
N LEU A 227 1.18 -21.08 -2.47
CA LEU A 227 -0.08 -20.44 -2.83
C LEU A 227 -0.13 -18.98 -2.33
N LEU A 228 0.36 -18.72 -1.11
CA LEU A 228 0.40 -17.37 -0.55
C LEU A 228 1.32 -16.45 -1.35
N LEU A 229 2.52 -16.87 -1.74
CA LEU A 229 3.39 -16.05 -2.59
C LEU A 229 2.84 -15.84 -4.00
N GLN A 230 2.00 -16.75 -4.52
CA GLN A 230 1.29 -16.53 -5.77
C GLN A 230 0.13 -15.52 -5.60
N ALA A 231 -0.57 -15.55 -4.46
CA ALA A 231 -1.77 -14.75 -4.24
C ALA A 231 -1.45 -13.33 -3.73
N ALA A 232 -0.46 -13.18 -2.85
CA ALA A 232 -0.16 -11.92 -2.18
C ALA A 232 0.17 -10.75 -3.13
N PRO A 233 0.91 -10.96 -4.25
CA PRO A 233 1.21 -9.88 -5.20
C PRO A 233 0.08 -9.55 -6.19
N LEU A 234 -1.00 -10.34 -6.22
CA LEU A 234 -2.12 -10.10 -7.13
C LEU A 234 -2.86 -8.82 -6.78
N PHE A 235 -3.48 -8.20 -7.79
CA PHE A 235 -4.37 -7.07 -7.58
C PHE A 235 -5.54 -7.47 -6.67
N VAL A 236 -6.13 -6.48 -6.02
CA VAL A 236 -7.29 -6.70 -5.15
C VAL A 236 -8.51 -6.90 -6.04
N ASP A 237 -8.86 -8.17 -6.24
CA ASP A 237 -9.99 -8.63 -7.03
C ASP A 237 -10.50 -9.98 -6.52
N GLU A 238 -11.57 -10.49 -7.15
CA GLU A 238 -12.19 -11.75 -6.79
C GLU A 238 -11.25 -12.96 -6.96
N ASN A 239 -10.27 -12.89 -7.88
CA ASN A 239 -9.27 -13.94 -8.06
C ASN A 239 -8.31 -13.99 -6.87
N ARG A 240 -7.85 -12.83 -6.37
CA ARG A 240 -7.07 -12.77 -5.12
C ARG A 240 -7.88 -13.28 -3.95
N ALA A 241 -9.15 -12.87 -3.81
CA ALA A 241 -10.02 -13.33 -2.73
C ALA A 241 -10.24 -14.86 -2.77
N ALA A 242 -10.51 -15.43 -3.94
CA ALA A 242 -10.67 -16.87 -4.13
C ALA A 242 -9.39 -17.65 -3.78
N ARG A 243 -8.22 -17.15 -4.17
CA ARG A 243 -6.93 -17.75 -3.80
C ARG A 243 -6.66 -17.68 -2.30
N MET A 244 -6.99 -16.55 -1.67
CA MET A 244 -6.88 -16.41 -0.21
C MET A 244 -7.82 -17.38 0.53
N ARG A 245 -9.05 -17.59 0.06
CA ARG A 245 -9.95 -18.63 0.59
C ARG A 245 -9.35 -20.02 0.46
N LYS A 246 -8.80 -20.36 -0.71
CA LYS A 246 -8.14 -21.65 -0.93
C LYS A 246 -6.96 -21.87 0.02
N ILE A 247 -6.17 -20.82 0.29
CA ILE A 247 -5.08 -20.90 1.29
C ILE A 247 -5.65 -21.22 2.68
N VAL A 248 -6.69 -20.51 3.12
CA VAL A 248 -7.37 -20.78 4.40
C VAL A 248 -7.86 -22.23 4.48
N GLU A 249 -8.52 -22.73 3.43
CA GLU A 249 -8.99 -24.13 3.37
C GLU A 249 -7.84 -25.14 3.52
N VAL A 250 -6.72 -24.91 2.82
CA VAL A 250 -5.55 -25.79 2.88
C VAL A 250 -4.93 -25.80 4.28
N VAL A 251 -4.77 -24.62 4.89
CA VAL A 251 -4.19 -24.48 6.24
C VAL A 251 -5.10 -25.13 7.29
N LEU A 252 -6.43 -24.97 7.17
CA LEU A 252 -7.39 -25.62 8.06
C LEU A 252 -7.38 -27.14 7.93
N LYS A 253 -7.31 -27.65 6.70
CA LYS A 253 -7.27 -29.10 6.43
C LYS A 253 -6.04 -29.76 7.04
N ARG A 254 -4.90 -29.07 7.04
CA ARG A 254 -3.61 -29.58 7.51
C ARG A 254 -3.32 -29.31 8.98
N GLY A 255 -4.03 -28.36 9.60
CA GLY A 255 -3.86 -28.04 11.02
C GLY A 255 -2.42 -27.62 11.35
N GLU A 256 -1.93 -28.01 12.52
CA GLU A 256 -0.63 -27.60 13.06
C GLU A 256 0.59 -28.05 12.22
N GLU A 257 0.42 -29.03 11.34
CA GLU A 257 1.47 -29.46 10.40
C GLU A 257 1.75 -28.41 9.31
N ASP A 258 0.80 -27.50 9.05
CA ASP A 258 0.98 -26.46 8.04
C ASP A 258 1.82 -25.29 8.58
N PRO A 259 2.85 -24.83 7.83
CA PRO A 259 3.70 -23.71 8.26
C PRO A 259 2.94 -22.41 8.55
N LEU A 260 1.78 -22.21 7.92
CA LEU A 260 0.95 -21.01 8.11
C LEU A 260 -0.09 -21.14 9.21
N HIS A 261 -0.24 -22.32 9.83
CA HIS A 261 -1.25 -22.53 10.88
C HIS A 261 -1.09 -21.56 12.05
N LYS A 262 0.16 -21.35 12.50
CA LYS A 262 0.50 -20.37 13.55
C LYS A 262 0.18 -18.92 13.16
N TYR A 263 -0.01 -18.64 11.87
CA TYR A 263 -0.34 -17.33 11.31
C TYR A 263 -1.77 -17.27 10.75
N LEU A 264 -2.62 -18.25 11.02
CA LEU A 264 -3.95 -18.35 10.43
C LEU A 264 -4.81 -17.09 10.68
N HIS A 265 -4.70 -16.49 11.87
CA HIS A 265 -5.30 -15.19 12.20
C HIS A 265 -4.88 -14.07 11.22
N HIS A 266 -3.61 -14.04 10.81
CA HIS A 266 -3.11 -13.07 9.84
C HIS A 266 -3.58 -13.40 8.41
N VAL A 267 -3.61 -14.67 8.03
CA VAL A 267 -4.14 -15.11 6.72
C VAL A 267 -5.61 -14.70 6.57
N TYR A 268 -6.41 -14.84 7.63
CA TYR A 268 -7.78 -14.33 7.66
C TYR A 268 -7.84 -12.79 7.53
N CYS A 269 -6.92 -12.05 8.15
CA CYS A 269 -6.84 -10.60 7.96
C CYS A 269 -6.48 -10.22 6.52
N MET A 270 -5.61 -10.98 5.84
CA MET A 270 -5.32 -10.78 4.43
C MET A 270 -6.56 -11.02 3.55
N LEU A 271 -7.34 -12.07 3.84
CA LEU A 271 -8.60 -12.34 3.17
C LEU A 271 -9.62 -11.21 3.43
N GLY A 272 -9.82 -10.85 4.71
CA GLY A 272 -10.76 -9.80 5.12
C GLY A 272 -10.42 -8.44 4.51
N GLY A 273 -9.15 -8.04 4.55
CA GLY A 273 -8.69 -6.80 3.90
C GLY A 273 -8.88 -6.83 2.39
N THR A 274 -8.66 -7.97 1.73
CA THR A 274 -8.94 -8.11 0.29
C THR A 274 -10.42 -7.89 -0.02
N ILE A 275 -11.31 -8.56 0.73
CA ILE A 275 -12.76 -8.45 0.52
C ILE A 275 -13.26 -7.04 0.86
N LEU A 276 -12.74 -6.43 1.92
CA LEU A 276 -13.08 -5.07 2.33
C LEU A 276 -12.71 -4.05 1.25
N GLU A 277 -11.49 -4.12 0.71
CA GLU A 277 -11.05 -3.23 -0.36
C GLU A 277 -11.89 -3.39 -1.65
N MET A 278 -12.41 -4.59 -1.93
CA MET A 278 -13.30 -4.85 -3.06
C MET A 278 -14.73 -4.33 -2.85
N ASN A 279 -15.21 -4.35 -1.60
CA ASN A 279 -16.61 -4.08 -1.25
C ASN A 279 -16.67 -2.92 -0.24
N TYR A 280 -16.01 -1.82 -0.55
CA TYR A 280 -15.89 -0.71 0.40
C TYR A 280 -17.25 -0.10 0.81
N ASP A 281 -18.20 -0.07 -0.13
CA ASP A 281 -19.55 0.47 0.10
C ASP A 281 -20.46 -0.49 0.88
N ASP A 282 -20.19 -1.80 0.82
CA ASP A 282 -20.87 -2.83 1.61
C ASP A 282 -19.85 -3.82 2.17
N PRO A 283 -19.24 -3.52 3.34
CA PRO A 283 -18.20 -4.35 3.91
C PRO A 283 -18.73 -5.63 4.59
N SER A 284 -20.04 -5.90 4.52
CA SER A 284 -20.67 -7.10 5.10
C SER A 284 -19.94 -8.41 4.75
N PRO A 285 -19.48 -8.63 3.49
CA PRO A 285 -18.78 -9.85 3.12
C PRO A 285 -17.39 -10.01 3.77
N ALA A 286 -16.76 -8.92 4.23
CA ALA A 286 -15.43 -8.95 4.84
C ALA A 286 -15.47 -9.31 6.34
N LEU A 287 -16.59 -9.03 7.01
CA LEU A 287 -16.75 -9.21 8.45
C LEU A 287 -16.49 -10.65 8.92
N PRO A 288 -16.98 -11.72 8.25
CA PRO A 288 -16.71 -13.10 8.66
C PRO A 288 -15.23 -13.47 8.70
N ALA A 289 -14.42 -12.91 7.79
CA ALA A 289 -12.98 -13.16 7.80
C ALA A 289 -12.30 -12.46 8.99
N CYS A 290 -12.71 -11.22 9.30
CA CYS A 290 -12.19 -10.47 10.45
C CYS A 290 -12.56 -11.13 11.78
N THR A 291 -13.81 -11.58 11.93
CA THR A 291 -14.25 -12.30 13.14
C THR A 291 -13.56 -13.65 13.27
N SER A 292 -13.37 -14.38 12.17
CA SER A 292 -12.58 -15.63 12.18
C SER A 292 -11.15 -15.39 12.67
N ALA A 293 -10.49 -14.32 12.23
CA ALA A 293 -9.16 -13.96 12.73
C ALA A 293 -9.15 -13.76 14.26
N LEU A 294 -10.19 -13.12 14.81
CA LEU A 294 -10.34 -12.91 16.26
C LEU A 294 -10.65 -14.21 17.02
N THR A 295 -11.34 -15.17 16.42
CA THR A 295 -11.53 -16.51 17.01
C THR A 295 -10.20 -17.22 17.21
N TYR A 296 -9.26 -17.10 16.28
CA TYR A 296 -7.91 -17.68 16.41
C TYR A 296 -6.98 -16.86 17.32
N LYS A 297 -7.19 -15.53 17.40
CA LYS A 297 -6.41 -14.65 18.26
C LYS A 297 -7.22 -13.44 18.69
N GLN A 298 -7.82 -13.55 19.88
CA GLN A 298 -8.83 -12.63 20.41
C GLN A 298 -8.37 -11.16 20.49
N ASP A 299 -7.11 -10.92 20.85
CA ASP A 299 -6.54 -9.58 20.98
C ASP A 299 -5.56 -9.25 19.84
N TYR A 300 -5.85 -9.76 18.64
CA TYR A 300 -5.05 -9.42 17.47
C TYR A 300 -5.42 -8.03 16.95
N ALA A 301 -4.59 -7.04 17.26
CA ALA A 301 -4.82 -5.64 16.93
C ALA A 301 -5.24 -5.40 15.46
N LEU A 302 -4.59 -6.08 14.49
CA LEU A 302 -4.96 -5.95 13.09
C LEU A 302 -6.39 -6.41 12.79
N ALA A 303 -6.81 -7.56 13.33
CA ALA A 303 -8.16 -8.04 13.12
C ALA A 303 -9.21 -7.10 13.74
N VAL A 304 -8.90 -6.52 14.91
CA VAL A 304 -9.76 -5.51 15.55
C VAL A 304 -9.87 -4.26 14.68
N HIS A 305 -8.76 -3.79 14.09
CA HIS A 305 -8.76 -2.64 13.20
C HIS A 305 -9.61 -2.88 11.94
N LEU A 306 -9.45 -4.02 11.26
CA LEU A 306 -10.23 -4.35 10.06
C LEU A 306 -11.71 -4.55 10.36
N ALA A 307 -12.04 -5.14 11.52
CA ALA A 307 -13.42 -5.24 11.98
C ALA A 307 -14.02 -3.84 12.20
N ALA A 308 -13.24 -2.91 12.79
CA ALA A 308 -13.68 -1.54 13.02
C ALA A 308 -13.96 -0.81 11.70
N GLU A 309 -13.10 -0.98 10.69
CA GLU A 309 -13.33 -0.46 9.34
C GLU A 309 -14.63 -1.00 8.73
N CYS A 310 -14.91 -2.31 8.85
CA CYS A 310 -16.18 -2.88 8.39
C CYS A 310 -17.37 -2.24 9.13
N SER A 311 -17.24 -2.07 10.45
CA SER A 311 -18.28 -1.46 11.28
C SER A 311 -18.51 0.02 10.96
N MET A 312 -17.59 0.74 10.32
CA MET A 312 -17.81 2.16 9.98
C MET A 312 -19.06 2.39 9.14
N VAL A 313 -19.42 1.42 8.29
CA VAL A 313 -20.63 1.44 7.46
C VAL A 313 -21.78 0.71 8.16
N LEU A 314 -21.51 -0.45 8.76
CA LEU A 314 -22.54 -1.33 9.31
C LEU A 314 -23.10 -0.88 10.67
N SER A 315 -22.25 -0.32 11.52
CA SER A 315 -22.57 0.11 12.89
C SER A 315 -21.53 1.12 13.40
N PRO A 316 -21.73 2.43 13.13
CA PRO A 316 -20.75 3.47 13.49
C PRO A 316 -20.38 3.50 14.98
N GLN A 317 -21.33 3.20 15.87
CA GLN A 317 -21.08 3.14 17.32
C GLN A 317 -20.13 2.00 17.68
N ASP A 318 -20.31 0.82 17.08
CA ASP A 318 -19.41 -0.31 17.29
C ASP A 318 -18.02 -0.02 16.71
N ALA A 319 -17.96 0.67 15.56
CA ALA A 319 -16.70 1.09 14.95
C ALA A 319 -15.87 1.95 15.90
N ILE A 320 -16.49 2.94 16.56
CA ILE A 320 -15.83 3.78 17.57
C ILE A 320 -15.25 2.92 18.69
N GLN A 321 -16.06 2.03 19.28
CA GLN A 321 -15.61 1.16 20.38
C GLN A 321 -14.44 0.27 19.95
N GLN A 322 -14.51 -0.30 18.74
CA GLN A 322 -13.47 -1.17 18.21
C GLN A 322 -12.19 -0.39 17.87
N PHE A 323 -12.26 0.84 17.37
CA PHE A 323 -11.07 1.67 17.18
C PHE A 323 -10.41 2.03 18.50
N TYR A 324 -11.15 2.36 19.56
CA TYR A 324 -10.57 2.53 20.89
C TYR A 324 -9.93 1.25 21.43
N ARG A 325 -10.58 0.10 21.24
CA ARG A 325 -9.98 -1.19 21.60
C ARG A 325 -8.68 -1.45 20.82
N TYR A 326 -8.66 -1.14 19.52
CA TYR A 326 -7.44 -1.23 18.71
C TYR A 326 -6.34 -0.32 19.27
N LEU A 327 -6.65 0.94 19.62
CA LEU A 327 -5.66 1.87 20.20
C LEU A 327 -5.08 1.37 21.52
N GLN A 328 -5.85 0.63 22.33
CA GLN A 328 -5.36 -0.01 23.56
C GLN A 328 -4.45 -1.22 23.28
N LEU A 329 -4.69 -1.94 22.18
CA LEU A 329 -3.93 -3.15 21.78
C LEU A 329 -2.71 -2.85 20.91
N ALA A 330 -2.70 -1.70 20.22
CA ALA A 330 -1.70 -1.37 19.23
C ALA A 330 -0.30 -1.24 19.88
N PRO A 331 0.73 -1.91 19.34
CA PRO A 331 2.08 -1.75 19.85
C PRO A 331 2.59 -0.31 19.59
N PRO A 332 3.59 0.16 20.36
CA PRO A 332 4.22 1.46 20.11
C PRO A 332 4.70 1.58 18.65
N ARG A 333 4.37 2.70 18.00
CA ARG A 333 4.66 2.98 16.58
C ARG A 333 4.03 1.97 15.60
N ASP A 334 2.86 1.43 15.94
CA ASP A 334 2.10 0.61 15.00
C ASP A 334 1.65 1.45 13.79
N LYS A 335 1.73 0.83 12.62
CA LYS A 335 1.49 1.49 11.33
C LYS A 335 0.03 1.90 11.08
N ARG A 336 -0.93 1.54 11.94
CA ARG A 336 -2.35 1.87 11.75
C ARG A 336 -2.94 2.77 12.85
N VAL A 337 -2.14 3.24 13.81
CA VAL A 337 -2.61 4.13 14.89
C VAL A 337 -3.15 5.44 14.31
N HIS A 338 -2.42 6.06 13.40
CA HIS A 338 -2.89 7.27 12.71
C HIS A 338 -4.18 7.03 11.90
N TRP A 339 -4.33 5.88 11.25
CA TRP A 339 -5.58 5.51 10.55
C TRP A 339 -6.76 5.43 11.50
N ALA A 340 -6.58 4.77 12.65
CA ALA A 340 -7.65 4.67 13.65
C ALA A 340 -8.10 6.05 14.14
N HIS A 341 -7.16 6.97 14.36
CA HIS A 341 -7.50 8.35 14.73
C HIS A 341 -8.20 9.11 13.59
N TYR A 342 -7.77 8.96 12.33
CA TYR A 342 -8.51 9.55 11.20
C TYR A 342 -9.93 8.99 11.07
N PHE A 343 -10.11 7.69 11.25
CA PHE A 343 -11.43 7.07 11.23
C PHE A 343 -12.32 7.55 12.36
N LEU A 344 -11.78 7.68 13.58
CA LEU A 344 -12.49 8.28 14.71
C LEU A 344 -12.88 9.73 14.41
N ALA A 345 -11.99 10.52 13.81
CA ALA A 345 -12.31 11.90 13.40
C ALA A 345 -13.47 11.95 12.41
N ILE A 346 -13.48 11.06 11.41
CA ILE A 346 -14.59 10.93 10.44
C ILE A 346 -15.90 10.54 11.14
N LEU A 347 -15.85 9.58 12.06
CA LEU A 347 -17.03 9.10 12.79
C LEU A 347 -17.63 10.17 13.70
N TYR A 348 -16.81 10.91 14.45
CA TYR A 348 -17.27 11.99 15.32
C TYR A 348 -17.77 13.21 14.55
N SER A 349 -17.15 13.53 13.41
CA SER A 349 -17.66 14.59 12.52
C SER A 349 -19.09 14.27 12.05
N ARG A 350 -19.37 13.01 11.69
CA ARG A 350 -20.74 12.55 11.33
C ARG A 350 -21.74 12.57 12.48
N GLN A 351 -21.27 12.53 13.73
CA GLN A 351 -22.10 12.58 14.94
C GLN A 351 -22.32 14.01 15.46
N SER A 352 -21.86 15.03 14.74
CA SER A 352 -21.90 16.44 15.17
C SER A 352 -21.15 16.67 16.49
N GLU A 353 -20.04 15.96 16.71
CA GLU A 353 -19.11 16.15 17.83
C GLU A 353 -17.77 16.74 17.35
N PRO A 354 -17.73 18.02 16.93
CA PRO A 354 -16.58 18.61 16.24
C PRO A 354 -15.31 18.67 17.10
N GLU A 355 -15.44 18.90 18.40
CA GLU A 355 -14.30 18.95 19.33
C GLU A 355 -13.54 17.62 19.36
N LYS A 356 -14.25 16.49 19.49
CA LYS A 356 -13.63 15.16 19.46
C LYS A 356 -13.07 14.81 18.10
N ALA A 357 -13.74 15.24 17.03
CA ALA A 357 -13.26 15.04 15.67
C ALA A 357 -11.92 15.75 15.44
N GLU A 358 -11.81 17.01 15.86
CA GLU A 358 -10.59 17.80 15.79
C GLU A 358 -9.46 17.22 16.65
N ASP A 359 -9.76 16.80 17.88
CA ASP A 359 -8.78 16.18 18.78
C ASP A 359 -8.18 14.91 18.16
N HIS A 360 -9.01 14.04 17.60
CA HIS A 360 -8.52 12.84 16.92
C HIS A 360 -7.77 13.16 15.62
N TYR A 361 -8.18 14.18 14.88
CA TYR A 361 -7.43 14.62 13.70
C TYR A 361 -6.01 15.08 14.07
N LYS A 362 -5.87 15.88 15.15
CA LYS A 362 -4.56 16.31 15.68
C LYS A 362 -3.73 15.13 16.17
N GLN A 363 -4.35 14.18 16.89
CA GLN A 363 -3.68 12.95 17.32
C GLN A 363 -3.18 12.13 16.13
N ALA A 364 -3.99 11.99 15.07
CA ALA A 364 -3.58 11.28 13.86
C ALA A 364 -2.32 11.89 13.25
N MET A 365 -2.30 13.22 13.08
CA MET A 365 -1.15 13.96 12.55
C MET A 365 0.11 13.79 13.41
N GLU A 366 -0.02 13.73 14.74
CA GLU A 366 1.11 13.52 15.63
C GLU A 366 1.63 12.09 15.58
N GLU A 367 0.75 11.10 15.43
CA GLU A 367 1.14 9.70 15.26
C GLU A 367 1.76 9.42 13.88
N GLU A 368 1.38 10.16 12.83
CA GLU A 368 2.03 10.11 11.52
C GLU A 368 3.52 10.47 11.62
N LYS A 369 3.89 11.48 12.42
CA LYS A 369 5.29 11.87 12.62
C LYS A 369 6.12 10.77 13.30
N LYS A 370 5.47 9.87 14.03
CA LYS A 370 6.10 8.77 14.76
C LYS A 370 6.22 7.49 13.92
N LEU A 371 5.70 7.50 12.68
CA LEU A 371 5.78 6.35 11.78
C LEU A 371 7.22 5.94 11.52
N LEU A 372 7.42 4.63 11.36
CA LEU A 372 8.69 4.12 10.89
C LEU A 372 8.97 4.69 9.48
N PRO A 373 10.24 5.01 9.12
CA PRO A 373 10.60 5.66 7.85
C PRO A 373 10.19 4.91 6.57
N THR A 374 9.71 3.67 6.70
CA THR A 374 9.25 2.81 5.61
C THR A 374 7.75 2.89 5.35
N PHE A 375 6.98 3.61 6.17
CA PHE A 375 5.54 3.77 6.00
C PHE A 375 5.19 5.11 5.35
N SER A 376 4.13 5.12 4.55
CA SER A 376 3.58 6.30 3.90
C SER A 376 2.18 6.60 4.41
N VAL A 377 1.83 7.88 4.46
CA VAL A 377 0.49 8.37 4.77
C VAL A 377 -0.51 8.04 3.63
N GLY A 378 -1.79 7.91 3.97
CA GLY A 378 -2.82 7.39 3.06
C GLY A 378 -4.15 8.15 3.07
N TRP A 379 -5.08 7.67 2.25
CA TRP A 379 -6.39 8.27 1.92
C TRP A 379 -7.25 8.71 3.13
N ALA A 380 -7.14 8.04 4.28
CA ALA A 380 -7.90 8.40 5.47
C ALA A 380 -7.62 9.83 5.95
N ARG A 381 -6.39 10.33 5.74
CA ARG A 381 -6.02 11.72 6.04
C ARG A 381 -6.79 12.73 5.19
N GLU A 382 -6.94 12.45 3.90
CA GLU A 382 -7.64 13.31 2.94
C GLU A 382 -9.13 13.36 3.27
N LYS A 383 -9.75 12.22 3.55
CA LYS A 383 -11.15 12.19 4.01
C LYS A 383 -11.36 12.90 5.32
N ALA A 384 -10.42 12.78 6.25
CA ALA A 384 -10.50 13.52 7.50
C ALA A 384 -10.36 15.05 7.27
N GLN A 385 -9.57 15.48 6.28
CA GLN A 385 -9.48 16.89 5.86
C GLN A 385 -10.77 17.40 5.20
N GLU A 386 -11.42 16.60 4.37
CA GLU A 386 -12.71 16.98 3.75
C GLU A 386 -13.78 17.29 4.80
N VAL A 387 -13.80 16.52 5.90
CA VAL A 387 -14.79 16.67 6.97
C VAL A 387 -14.35 17.63 8.08
N LEU A 388 -13.10 18.10 8.06
CA LEU A 388 -12.52 19.07 9.00
C LEU A 388 -11.64 20.11 8.26
N PRO A 389 -12.19 20.89 7.32
CA PRO A 389 -11.41 21.81 6.48
C PRO A 389 -10.75 22.94 7.28
N GLU A 390 -11.31 23.34 8.43
CA GLU A 390 -10.82 24.44 9.27
C GLU A 390 -9.57 24.08 10.09
N VAL A 391 -9.22 22.79 10.20
CA VAL A 391 -8.03 22.31 10.94
C VAL A 391 -6.78 22.29 10.04
N SER A 392 -6.84 22.95 8.88
CA SER A 392 -5.76 22.98 7.89
C SER A 392 -4.50 23.69 8.43
N ASN A 393 -3.47 22.88 8.72
CA ASN A 393 -2.03 23.14 8.96
C ASN A 393 -1.60 24.47 9.63
N PRO A 394 -0.78 24.44 10.72
CA PRO A 394 0.09 25.57 11.04
C PRO A 394 1.14 25.83 9.94
#